data_AF-A0A8D8QZA5-F1
#
_entry.id   AF-A0A8D8QZA5-F1
#
_cell.length_a   1.000
_cell.length_b   1.000
_cell.length_c   1.000
_cell.angle_alpha   90.00
_cell.angle_beta   90.00
_cell.angle_gamma   90.00
#
_symmetry.space_group_name_H-M   'P 1'
#
loop_
_entity.id
_entity.type
_entity.pdbx_description
1 polymer ?
#
loop_
_entity_poly.entity_id
_entity_poly.type
_entity_poly.pdbx_seq_one_letter_code
_entity_poly.pdbx_strand_id
1 'polypeptide(L)'
;MDLALGWFSYADPYLHPGLRLGRTTSIDCFGWGVPWRAGKSPSTWANYVSEFSLGTWTCVIFVNIMFVATLYCFESDRSREALGICIMYAYAMLMEQESKIKNQAFHLRIFLTNWLWYCLIITTAYRASLGSFMTVPAHAKDFNSMTDILKSDLKIVGGPDVVKILEQTSKTSEISRKFLARFQTLPPQDFESVMNQTVLVRDIAVFGVKRFLYYHSRPQAKKIKVKIPFRLIPGCLLRAHTTQLLVQKNSHLYNIINNVLYRLFETGIIDHHILHLGSNRLLPAEKIKGRPLKMKVIWCTFFMLMFGYIVSLIVFLFERKFPPSKNRKHKVTLVKPVDLTKLQSKRQERNFGQRHFYKGQYLW
;
A
#
# COMPACT_ATOMS: atom_id res chain seq x y z
N MET A 1 52.76 -18.81 -7.55
CA MET A 1 52.41 -18.04 -6.35
C MET A 1 52.39 -19.02 -5.19
N ASP A 2 53.21 -18.82 -4.17
CA ASP A 2 53.39 -19.78 -3.07
C ASP A 2 52.34 -19.59 -1.96
N LEU A 3 51.80 -18.38 -1.87
CA LEU A 3 50.72 -17.95 -0.99
C LEU A 3 49.84 -16.96 -1.77
N ALA A 4 48.53 -17.12 -1.66
CA ALA A 4 47.55 -16.16 -2.14
C ALA A 4 46.63 -15.73 -0.99
N LEU A 5 46.45 -14.42 -0.87
CA LEU A 5 45.50 -13.78 0.05
C LEU A 5 44.30 -13.33 -0.77
N GLY A 6 43.10 -13.73 -0.35
CA GLY A 6 41.87 -13.46 -1.08
C GLY A 6 40.65 -13.86 -0.28
N TRP A 7 39.56 -14.16 -0.98
CA TRP A 7 38.37 -14.76 -0.37
C TRP A 7 38.09 -16.06 -1.10
N PHE A 8 38.48 -17.17 -0.49
CA PHE A 8 38.38 -18.48 -1.10
C PHE A 8 37.31 -19.29 -0.39
N SER A 9 36.48 -19.97 -1.18
CA SER A 9 35.42 -20.82 -0.66
C SER A 9 35.78 -22.28 -0.76
N TYR A 10 35.46 -23.04 0.29
CA TYR A 10 35.47 -24.50 0.22
C TYR A 10 34.40 -25.06 -0.72
N ALA A 11 33.40 -24.24 -1.07
CA ALA A 11 32.40 -24.58 -2.07
C ALA A 11 32.83 -24.23 -3.50
N ASP A 12 34.04 -23.70 -3.72
CA ASP A 12 34.52 -23.36 -5.05
C ASP A 12 34.83 -24.63 -5.88
N PRO A 13 34.08 -24.90 -6.94
CA PRO A 13 34.26 -26.10 -7.76
C PRO A 13 35.44 -26.00 -8.74
N TYR A 14 36.12 -24.85 -8.81
CA TYR A 14 37.29 -24.62 -9.68
C TYR A 14 38.62 -24.65 -8.93
N LEU A 15 38.61 -25.05 -7.65
CA LEU A 15 39.84 -25.15 -6.87
C LEU A 15 40.79 -26.18 -7.48
N HIS A 16 41.97 -25.72 -7.92
CA HIS A 16 42.97 -26.61 -8.50
C HIS A 16 43.47 -27.65 -7.49
N PRO A 17 43.67 -28.92 -7.91
CA PRO A 17 44.08 -30.01 -7.01
C PRO A 17 45.49 -29.86 -6.45
N GLY A 18 46.31 -28.99 -7.04
CA GLY A 18 47.65 -28.60 -6.57
C GLY A 18 47.64 -27.47 -5.54
N LEU A 19 46.47 -26.96 -5.14
CA LEU A 19 46.31 -25.92 -4.14
C LEU A 19 45.61 -26.47 -2.90
N ARG A 20 45.83 -25.83 -1.76
CA ARG A 20 45.24 -26.18 -0.47
C ARG A 20 44.76 -24.91 0.22
N LEU A 21 43.49 -24.91 0.61
CA LEU A 21 42.89 -23.84 1.39
C LEU A 21 43.43 -23.86 2.83
N GLY A 22 43.75 -22.69 3.37
CA GLY A 22 44.00 -22.52 4.80
C GLY A 22 42.73 -22.78 5.62
N ARG A 23 42.86 -22.89 6.93
CA ARG A 23 41.72 -23.13 7.83
C ARG A 23 40.59 -22.11 7.64
N THR A 24 39.37 -22.55 7.89
CA THR A 24 38.16 -21.73 7.78
C THR A 24 38.17 -20.61 8.82
N THR A 25 37.87 -19.40 8.38
CA THR A 25 37.88 -18.19 9.22
C THR A 25 36.53 -17.50 9.25
N SER A 26 35.68 -17.81 8.27
CA SER A 26 34.35 -17.24 8.18
C SER A 26 33.37 -18.22 7.53
N ILE A 27 32.09 -17.96 7.75
CA ILE A 27 30.99 -18.63 7.06
C ILE A 27 30.28 -17.57 6.23
N ASP A 28 30.26 -17.78 4.93
CA ASP A 28 29.57 -16.91 4.00
C ASP A 28 28.20 -17.47 3.64
N CYS A 29 27.25 -16.56 3.54
CA CYS A 29 25.88 -16.87 3.19
C CYS A 29 25.59 -16.43 1.76
N PHE A 30 25.22 -17.38 0.92
CA PHE A 30 24.72 -17.10 -0.42
C PHE A 30 23.23 -16.76 -0.36
N GLY A 31 22.85 -15.75 -1.13
CA GLY A 31 21.48 -15.31 -1.21
C GLY A 31 21.21 -14.44 -2.41
N TRP A 32 19.96 -14.04 -2.51
CA TRP A 32 19.48 -13.15 -3.56
C TRP A 32 19.53 -11.71 -3.09
N GLY A 33 20.02 -10.88 -3.99
CA GLY A 33 19.98 -9.44 -3.88
C GLY A 33 19.13 -8.86 -4.99
N VAL A 34 18.15 -8.04 -4.60
CA VAL A 34 17.19 -7.43 -5.52
C VAL A 34 17.16 -5.92 -5.31
N PRO A 35 16.73 -5.15 -6.32
CA PRO A 35 16.52 -3.72 -6.15
C PRO A 35 15.50 -3.47 -5.05
N TRP A 36 15.69 -2.39 -4.29
CA TRP A 36 14.74 -2.00 -3.26
C TRP A 36 13.34 -1.76 -3.85
N ARG A 37 12.31 -2.38 -3.28
CA ARG A 37 10.89 -2.28 -3.73
C ARG A 37 10.68 -2.68 -5.20
N ALA A 38 11.31 -3.76 -5.64
CA ALA A 38 11.20 -4.23 -7.02
C ALA A 38 9.89 -4.99 -7.34
N GLY A 39 8.97 -5.16 -6.39
CA GLY A 39 7.66 -5.75 -6.66
C GLY A 39 6.75 -4.83 -7.49
N LYS A 40 5.58 -5.35 -7.88
CA LYS A 40 4.58 -4.53 -8.58
C LYS A 40 4.12 -3.39 -7.68
N SER A 41 4.17 -2.17 -8.19
CA SER A 41 3.61 -1.01 -7.50
C SER A 41 2.09 -1.16 -7.38
N PRO A 42 1.50 -0.87 -6.21
CA PRO A 42 0.05 -0.87 -6.08
C PRO A 42 -0.57 0.12 -7.07
N SER A 43 -1.75 -0.22 -7.58
CA SER A 43 -2.49 0.69 -8.45
C SER A 43 -2.88 1.94 -7.66
N THR A 44 -2.86 3.10 -8.30
CA THR A 44 -3.26 4.36 -7.65
C THR A 44 -4.72 4.33 -7.19
N TRP A 45 -5.55 3.50 -7.83
CA TRP A 45 -6.95 3.26 -7.48
C TRP A 45 -7.15 2.53 -6.15
N ALA A 46 -6.27 1.56 -5.85
CA ALA A 46 -6.35 0.80 -4.61
C ALA A 46 -6.32 1.75 -3.41
N ASN A 47 -5.49 2.78 -3.47
CA ASN A 47 -5.30 3.77 -2.41
C ASN A 47 -6.59 4.45 -1.92
N TYR A 48 -7.62 4.59 -2.76
CA TYR A 48 -8.87 5.28 -2.38
C TYR A 48 -9.94 4.34 -1.82
N VAL A 49 -9.97 3.10 -2.30
CA VAL A 49 -11.03 2.13 -2.00
C VAL A 49 -10.58 1.08 -0.98
N SER A 50 -9.30 0.71 -0.97
CA SER A 50 -8.76 -0.34 -0.10
C SER A 50 -8.45 0.12 1.32
N GLU A 51 -8.72 1.39 1.65
CA GLU A 51 -8.49 1.93 2.99
C GLU A 51 -9.49 1.33 4.00
N PHE A 52 -10.76 1.30 3.60
CA PHE A 52 -11.78 0.56 4.31
C PHE A 52 -11.83 -0.86 3.78
N SER A 53 -11.91 -1.81 4.71
CA SER A 53 -12.12 -3.21 4.35
C SER A 53 -13.41 -3.34 3.56
N LEU A 54 -13.49 -4.38 2.72
CA LEU A 54 -14.72 -4.69 1.99
C LEU A 54 -15.92 -4.82 2.95
N GLY A 55 -15.70 -5.39 4.14
CA GLY A 55 -16.71 -5.49 5.19
C GLY A 55 -17.21 -4.13 5.69
N THR A 56 -16.30 -3.17 5.90
CA THR A 56 -16.66 -1.81 6.32
C THR A 56 -17.51 -1.11 5.26
N TRP A 57 -17.14 -1.23 3.98
CA TRP A 57 -17.95 -0.68 2.88
C TRP A 57 -19.34 -1.31 2.82
N THR A 58 -19.45 -2.62 2.99
CA THR A 58 -20.76 -3.29 3.02
C THR A 58 -21.62 -2.80 4.18
N CYS A 59 -21.03 -2.56 5.36
CA CYS A 59 -21.74 -2.00 6.51
C CYS A 59 -22.22 -0.56 6.25
N VAL A 60 -21.38 0.29 5.65
CA VAL A 60 -21.76 1.68 5.31
C VAL A 60 -22.93 1.70 4.33
N ILE A 61 -22.87 0.88 3.28
CA ILE A 61 -23.96 0.77 2.30
C ILE A 61 -25.23 0.25 2.96
N PHE A 62 -25.13 -0.80 3.78
CA PHE A 62 -26.27 -1.36 4.49
C PHE A 62 -26.94 -0.35 5.42
N VAL A 63 -26.15 0.36 6.22
CA VAL A 63 -26.65 1.41 7.14
C VAL A 63 -27.31 2.56 6.36
N ASN A 64 -26.75 2.93 5.20
CA ASN A 64 -27.35 3.95 4.35
C ASN A 64 -28.71 3.51 3.76
N ILE A 65 -28.82 2.26 3.31
CA ILE A 65 -30.09 1.69 2.83
C ILE A 65 -31.12 1.65 3.95
N MET A 66 -30.74 1.22 5.16
CA MET A 66 -31.62 1.20 6.32
C MET A 66 -32.10 2.60 6.70
N PHE A 67 -31.23 3.60 6.60
CA PHE A 67 -31.58 5.00 6.85
C PHE A 67 -32.60 5.52 5.81
N VAL A 68 -32.36 5.29 4.52
CA VAL A 68 -33.29 5.66 3.44
C VAL A 68 -34.63 4.96 3.62
N ALA A 69 -34.63 3.66 3.94
CA ALA A 69 -35.85 2.89 4.18
C ALA A 69 -36.64 3.45 5.39
N THR A 70 -35.94 3.84 6.46
CA THR A 70 -36.57 4.44 7.64
C THR A 70 -37.19 5.79 7.31
N LEU A 71 -36.47 6.67 6.61
CA LEU A 71 -37.03 7.96 6.15
C LEU A 71 -38.23 7.76 5.23
N TYR A 72 -38.16 6.81 4.30
CA TYR A 72 -39.26 6.49 3.40
C TYR A 72 -40.49 5.93 4.15
N CYS A 73 -40.29 5.21 5.24
CA CYS A 73 -41.40 4.76 6.11
C CYS A 73 -42.06 5.91 6.88
N PHE A 74 -41.32 6.97 7.22
CA PHE A 74 -41.87 8.16 7.87
C PHE A 74 -42.55 9.13 6.89
N GLU A 75 -42.24 9.03 5.60
CA GLU A 75 -42.86 9.86 4.58
C GLU A 75 -44.31 9.41 4.32
N SER A 76 -45.24 10.36 4.46
CA SER A 76 -46.67 10.08 4.36
C SER A 76 -47.12 9.78 2.94
N ASP A 77 -46.40 10.29 1.93
CA ASP A 77 -46.69 10.05 0.52
C ASP A 77 -45.72 9.00 -0.04
N ARG A 78 -46.22 7.76 -0.20
CA ARG A 78 -45.44 6.60 -0.64
C ARG A 78 -45.24 6.60 -2.17
N SER A 79 -44.85 7.74 -2.72
CA SER A 79 -44.62 7.95 -4.15
C SER A 79 -43.16 7.62 -4.55
N ARG A 80 -42.92 7.38 -5.84
CA ARG A 80 -41.56 7.18 -6.36
C ARG A 80 -40.71 8.46 -6.26
N GLU A 81 -41.35 9.62 -6.32
CA GLU A 81 -40.69 10.93 -6.17
C GLU A 81 -40.19 11.13 -4.74
N ALA A 82 -40.99 10.73 -3.74
CA ALA A 82 -40.58 10.74 -2.34
C ALA A 82 -39.34 9.87 -2.08
N LEU A 83 -39.29 8.66 -2.66
CA LEU A 83 -38.11 7.79 -2.57
C LEU A 83 -36.85 8.44 -3.16
N GLY A 84 -36.98 9.09 -4.33
CA GLY A 84 -35.88 9.82 -4.95
C GLY A 84 -35.37 10.96 -4.06
N ILE A 85 -36.28 11.71 -3.44
CA ILE A 85 -35.95 12.79 -2.50
C ILE A 85 -35.24 12.25 -1.25
N CYS A 86 -35.70 11.13 -0.67
CA CYS A 86 -35.05 10.51 0.48
C CYS A 86 -33.61 10.05 0.17
N ILE A 87 -33.38 9.46 -1.01
CA ILE A 87 -32.04 9.06 -1.46
C ILE A 87 -31.14 10.30 -1.61
N MET A 88 -31.64 11.36 -2.24
CA MET A 88 -30.89 12.61 -2.40
C MET A 88 -30.55 13.24 -1.05
N TYR A 89 -31.47 13.20 -0.07
CA TYR A 89 -31.19 13.70 1.28
C TYR A 89 -30.13 12.85 2.01
N ALA A 90 -30.23 11.53 1.95
CA ALA A 90 -29.24 10.64 2.56
C ALA A 90 -27.84 10.88 1.96
N TYR A 91 -27.77 11.08 0.64
CA TYR A 91 -26.52 11.40 -0.06
C TYR A 91 -25.98 12.79 0.29
N ALA A 92 -26.85 13.82 0.31
CA ALA A 92 -26.46 15.20 0.64
C ALA A 92 -25.90 15.29 2.07
N MET A 93 -26.55 14.65 3.04
CA MET A 93 -26.06 14.61 4.43
C MET A 93 -24.74 13.84 4.56
N LEU A 94 -24.54 12.76 3.79
CA LEU A 94 -23.28 12.03 3.74
C LEU A 94 -22.14 12.88 3.15
N MET A 95 -22.45 13.76 2.19
CA MET A 95 -21.51 14.73 1.62
C MET A 95 -21.33 16.00 2.48
N GLU A 96 -21.89 16.03 3.70
CA GLU A 96 -21.88 17.19 4.61
C GLU A 96 -22.48 18.46 3.99
N GLN A 97 -23.39 18.29 3.01
CA GLN A 97 -24.08 19.41 2.39
C GLN A 97 -25.37 19.75 3.14
N GLU A 98 -25.64 21.04 3.31
CA GLU A 98 -26.85 21.51 3.95
C GLU A 98 -28.10 21.14 3.14
N SER A 99 -29.04 20.44 3.79
CA SER A 99 -30.35 20.13 3.23
C SER A 99 -31.45 20.78 4.07
N LYS A 100 -32.35 21.51 3.42
CA LYS A 100 -33.49 22.16 4.09
C LYS A 100 -34.61 21.15 4.33
N ILE A 101 -34.58 20.49 5.49
CA ILE A 101 -35.62 19.54 5.89
C ILE A 101 -36.63 20.24 6.81
N LYS A 102 -37.90 20.28 6.42
CA LYS A 102 -38.98 20.88 7.21
C LYS A 102 -39.57 19.86 8.18
N ASN A 103 -38.84 19.54 9.25
CA ASN A 103 -39.27 18.54 10.24
C ASN A 103 -39.82 19.17 11.52
N GLN A 104 -41.10 18.90 11.78
CA GLN A 104 -41.81 19.36 12.97
C GLN A 104 -41.82 18.33 14.11
N ALA A 105 -41.67 17.04 13.82
CA ALA A 105 -41.72 15.97 14.83
C ALA A 105 -40.39 15.78 15.59
N PHE A 106 -40.46 15.68 16.91
CA PHE A 106 -39.30 15.54 17.80
C PHE A 106 -38.50 14.24 17.55
N HIS A 107 -39.19 13.11 17.37
CA HIS A 107 -38.54 11.81 17.12
C HIS A 107 -37.68 11.82 15.85
N LEU A 108 -38.18 12.45 14.78
CA LEU A 108 -37.46 12.56 13.51
C LEU A 108 -36.23 13.47 13.63
N ARG A 109 -36.28 14.50 14.50
CA ARG A 109 -35.11 15.34 14.80
C ARG A 109 -34.02 14.54 15.52
N ILE A 110 -34.36 13.76 16.54
CA ILE A 110 -33.37 12.91 17.24
C ILE A 110 -32.73 11.92 16.26
N PHE A 111 -33.54 11.27 15.43
CA PHE A 111 -33.07 10.31 14.43
C PHE A 111 -32.10 10.96 13.43
N LEU A 112 -32.46 12.14 12.89
CA LEU A 112 -31.59 12.89 11.98
C LEU A 112 -30.31 13.38 12.66
N THR A 113 -30.38 13.85 13.90
CA THR A 113 -29.18 14.24 14.66
C THR A 113 -28.23 13.06 14.87
N ASN A 114 -28.76 11.87 15.16
CA ASN A 114 -27.96 10.66 15.28
C ASN A 114 -27.32 10.27 13.93
N TRP A 115 -28.07 10.38 12.83
CA TRP A 115 -27.55 10.17 11.49
C TRP A 115 -26.43 11.14 11.12
N LEU A 116 -26.60 12.43 11.41
CA LEU A 116 -25.55 13.44 11.20
C LEU A 116 -24.29 13.12 11.99
N TRP A 117 -24.44 12.64 13.23
CA TRP A 117 -23.30 12.22 14.04
C TRP A 117 -22.58 11.00 13.44
N TYR A 118 -23.34 10.02 12.92
CA TYR A 118 -22.78 8.90 12.16
C TYR A 118 -22.03 9.38 10.91
N CYS A 119 -22.64 10.25 10.10
CA CYS A 119 -22.03 10.82 8.90
C CYS A 119 -20.73 11.56 9.23
N LEU A 120 -20.71 12.35 10.30
CA LEU A 120 -19.53 13.05 10.78
C LEU A 120 -18.42 12.07 11.16
N ILE A 121 -18.72 11.02 11.93
CA ILE A 121 -17.71 10.05 12.36
C ILE A 121 -17.13 9.29 11.15
N ILE A 122 -17.97 8.79 10.25
CA ILE A 122 -17.48 7.98 9.12
C ILE A 122 -16.67 8.81 8.11
N THR A 123 -17.09 10.04 7.82
CA THR A 123 -16.39 10.94 6.90
C THR A 123 -15.07 11.44 7.48
N THR A 124 -15.04 11.82 8.77
CA THR A 124 -13.81 12.23 9.45
C THR A 124 -12.81 11.09 9.56
N ALA A 125 -13.26 9.88 9.91
CA ALA A 125 -12.41 8.69 9.92
C ALA A 125 -11.84 8.40 8.52
N TYR A 126 -12.67 8.44 7.48
CA TYR A 126 -12.23 8.23 6.10
C TYR A 126 -11.21 9.29 5.67
N ARG A 127 -11.47 10.57 5.93
CA ARG A 127 -10.55 11.68 5.61
C ARG A 127 -9.22 11.56 6.34
N ALA A 128 -9.23 11.20 7.62
CA ALA A 128 -8.02 11.00 8.41
C ALA A 128 -7.16 9.84 7.87
N SER A 129 -7.81 8.71 7.56
CA SER A 129 -7.14 7.53 7.02
C SER A 129 -6.57 7.80 5.62
N LEU A 130 -7.37 8.41 4.74
CA LEU A 130 -6.93 8.81 3.41
C LEU A 130 -5.77 9.83 3.48
N GLY A 131 -5.80 10.77 4.43
CA GLY A 131 -4.71 11.71 4.68
C GLY A 131 -3.41 11.00 5.05
N SER A 132 -3.46 10.04 5.98
CA SER A 132 -2.30 9.20 6.34
C SER A 132 -1.73 8.48 5.11
N PHE A 133 -2.59 7.86 4.32
CA PHE A 133 -2.19 7.12 3.13
C PHE A 133 -1.59 8.04 2.04
N MET A 134 -2.15 9.24 1.84
CA MET A 134 -1.61 10.20 0.87
C MET A 134 -0.24 10.74 1.28
N THR A 135 0.05 10.82 2.58
CA THR A 135 1.37 11.25 3.09
C THR A 135 2.42 10.14 3.03
N VAL A 136 2.01 8.88 3.16
CA VAL A 136 2.88 7.69 3.11
C VAL A 136 2.56 6.86 1.86
N PRO A 137 3.25 7.09 0.73
CA PRO A 137 2.91 6.41 -0.51
C PRO A 137 3.08 4.91 -0.34
N ALA A 138 2.04 4.13 -0.64
CA ALA A 138 2.12 2.68 -0.62
C ALA A 138 3.27 2.21 -1.51
N HIS A 139 4.22 1.53 -0.88
CA HIS A 139 5.41 1.06 -1.52
C HIS A 139 5.12 -0.23 -2.28
N ALA A 140 5.82 -0.46 -3.38
CA ALA A 140 5.80 -1.75 -4.06
C ALA A 140 6.15 -2.86 -3.05
N LYS A 141 5.42 -3.96 -3.14
CA LYS A 141 5.61 -5.11 -2.24
C LYS A 141 7.06 -5.58 -2.34
N ASP A 142 7.67 -5.82 -1.19
CA ASP A 142 9.03 -6.31 -1.15
C ASP A 142 9.09 -7.83 -1.43
N PHE A 143 10.18 -8.26 -2.07
CA PHE A 143 10.50 -9.66 -2.28
C PHE A 143 11.01 -10.28 -0.97
N ASN A 144 10.32 -11.32 -0.50
CA ASN A 144 10.67 -12.05 0.72
C ASN A 144 11.06 -13.50 0.47
N SER A 145 10.72 -14.04 -0.71
CA SER A 145 11.02 -15.43 -1.07
C SER A 145 11.61 -15.54 -2.47
N MET A 146 12.31 -16.64 -2.71
CA MET A 146 12.74 -17.07 -4.05
C MET A 146 11.55 -17.17 -5.01
N THR A 147 10.40 -17.69 -4.55
CA THR A 147 9.21 -17.85 -5.38
C THR A 147 8.70 -16.51 -5.91
N ASP A 148 8.88 -15.43 -5.16
CA ASP A 148 8.49 -14.10 -5.59
C ASP A 148 9.41 -13.59 -6.71
N ILE A 149 10.73 -13.90 -6.68
CA ILE A 149 11.65 -13.59 -7.78
C ILE A 149 11.24 -14.35 -9.05
N LEU A 150 10.92 -15.64 -8.96
CA LEU A 150 10.47 -16.42 -10.14
C LEU A 150 9.20 -15.88 -10.75
N LYS A 151 8.29 -15.33 -9.94
CA LYS A 151 7.06 -14.71 -10.44
C LYS A 151 7.28 -13.30 -11.02
N SER A 152 8.45 -12.73 -10.79
CA SER A 152 8.81 -11.40 -11.29
C SER A 152 9.45 -11.46 -12.68
N ASP A 153 9.42 -10.33 -13.36
CA ASP A 153 10.03 -10.13 -14.68
C ASP A 153 11.54 -9.80 -14.58
N LEU A 154 12.12 -9.91 -13.38
CA LEU A 154 13.55 -9.67 -13.17
C LEU A 154 14.39 -10.72 -13.89
N LYS A 155 15.45 -10.26 -14.53
CA LYS A 155 16.49 -11.13 -15.10
C LYS A 155 17.36 -11.67 -13.98
N ILE A 156 17.58 -12.98 -13.97
CA ILE A 156 18.26 -13.66 -12.88
C ILE A 156 19.72 -13.81 -13.29
N VAL A 157 20.62 -13.22 -12.52
CA VAL A 157 22.04 -13.12 -12.91
C VAL A 157 22.98 -13.53 -11.78
N GLY A 158 24.18 -13.97 -12.14
CA GLY A 158 25.27 -14.21 -11.19
C GLY A 158 26.57 -14.58 -11.90
N GLY A 159 27.62 -14.78 -11.10
CA GLY A 159 28.94 -15.16 -11.60
C GLY A 159 29.01 -16.61 -12.13
N PRO A 160 30.11 -16.97 -12.81
CA PRO A 160 30.32 -18.32 -13.32
C PRO A 160 30.59 -19.37 -12.22
N ASP A 161 31.09 -18.92 -11.07
CA ASP A 161 31.31 -19.69 -9.85
C ASP A 161 30.00 -20.23 -9.26
N VAL A 162 28.96 -19.39 -9.26
CA VAL A 162 27.67 -19.75 -8.68
C VAL A 162 26.80 -20.65 -9.56
N VAL A 163 27.06 -20.72 -10.87
CA VAL A 163 26.30 -21.56 -11.81
C VAL A 163 26.37 -23.03 -11.41
N LYS A 164 27.58 -23.54 -11.18
CA LYS A 164 27.79 -24.94 -10.79
C LYS A 164 27.11 -25.29 -9.46
N ILE A 165 27.10 -24.34 -8.52
CA ILE A 165 26.38 -24.47 -7.24
C ILE A 165 24.87 -24.59 -7.50
N LEU A 166 24.32 -23.75 -8.38
CA LEU A 166 22.92 -23.80 -8.78
C LEU A 166 22.58 -25.08 -9.56
N GLU A 167 23.45 -25.56 -10.43
CA GLU A 167 23.30 -26.84 -11.14
C GLU A 167 23.19 -28.01 -10.15
N GLN A 168 24.10 -28.07 -9.16
CA GLN A 168 24.03 -29.10 -8.12
C GLN A 168 22.74 -29.00 -7.29
N THR A 169 22.33 -27.79 -6.92
CA THR A 169 21.09 -27.56 -6.14
C THR A 169 19.83 -27.88 -6.95
N SER A 170 19.89 -27.74 -8.28
CA SER A 170 18.77 -28.03 -9.19
C SER A 170 18.38 -29.51 -9.22
N LYS A 171 19.31 -30.42 -8.89
CA LYS A 171 19.04 -31.86 -8.78
C LYS A 171 18.11 -32.20 -7.60
N THR A 172 18.12 -31.37 -6.55
CA THR A 172 17.41 -31.64 -5.30
C THR A 172 16.06 -30.92 -5.21
N SER A 173 15.91 -29.77 -5.88
CA SER A 173 14.66 -28.99 -5.79
C SER A 173 14.12 -28.50 -7.14
N GLU A 174 12.80 -28.62 -7.32
CA GLU A 174 12.11 -28.14 -8.52
C GLU A 174 12.22 -26.61 -8.69
N ILE A 175 12.21 -25.87 -7.58
CA ILE A 175 12.34 -24.41 -7.57
C ILE A 175 13.70 -24.04 -8.16
N SER A 176 14.79 -24.66 -7.70
CA SER A 176 16.14 -24.42 -8.23
C SER A 176 16.28 -24.77 -9.70
N ARG A 177 15.57 -25.79 -10.20
CA ARG A 177 15.53 -26.11 -11.64
C ARG A 177 14.87 -25.01 -12.47
N LYS A 178 13.74 -24.46 -12.01
CA LYS A 178 13.08 -23.32 -12.67
C LYS A 178 13.94 -22.05 -12.63
N PHE A 179 14.73 -21.87 -11.58
CA PHE A 179 15.70 -20.79 -11.46
C PHE A 179 16.85 -20.94 -12.45
N LEU A 180 17.45 -22.13 -12.54
CA LEU A 180 18.56 -22.40 -13.45
C LEU A 180 18.16 -22.15 -14.91
N ALA A 181 16.94 -22.52 -15.30
CA ALA A 181 16.43 -22.29 -16.65
C ALA A 181 16.34 -20.80 -17.05
N ARG A 182 16.19 -19.90 -16.07
CA ARG A 182 16.14 -18.44 -16.29
C ARG A 182 17.46 -17.73 -15.94
N PHE A 183 18.47 -18.48 -15.50
CA PHE A 183 19.72 -17.93 -15.03
C PHE A 183 20.59 -17.49 -16.20
N GLN A 184 21.13 -16.28 -16.12
CA GLN A 184 22.05 -15.72 -17.09
C GLN A 184 23.40 -15.50 -16.42
N THR A 185 24.43 -16.11 -16.98
CA THR A 185 25.81 -15.88 -16.55
C THR A 185 26.25 -14.51 -16.98
N LEU A 186 26.70 -13.71 -16.02
CA LEU A 186 27.34 -12.45 -16.36
C LEU A 186 28.74 -12.73 -16.89
N PRO A 187 29.17 -12.07 -17.98
CA PRO A 187 30.57 -12.08 -18.37
C PRO A 187 31.43 -11.53 -17.23
N PRO A 188 32.73 -11.86 -17.17
CA PRO A 188 33.65 -11.31 -16.17
C PRO A 188 33.82 -9.80 -16.39
N GLN A 189 32.85 -9.04 -15.92
CA GLN A 189 32.85 -7.59 -15.82
C GLN A 189 32.94 -7.20 -14.35
N ASP A 190 33.32 -5.94 -14.09
CA ASP A 190 33.39 -5.43 -12.74
C ASP A 190 32.05 -5.60 -12.01
N PHE A 191 32.11 -6.19 -10.81
CA PHE A 191 30.94 -6.38 -9.95
C PHE A 191 30.22 -5.05 -9.63
N GLU A 192 30.93 -3.92 -9.75
CA GLU A 192 30.34 -2.59 -9.64
C GLU A 192 29.33 -2.31 -10.76
N SER A 193 29.59 -2.73 -12.00
CA SER A 193 28.68 -2.58 -13.14
C SER A 193 27.37 -3.32 -12.92
N VAL A 194 27.47 -4.55 -12.41
CA VAL A 194 26.31 -5.39 -12.04
C VAL A 194 25.51 -4.73 -10.92
N MET A 195 26.20 -4.17 -9.93
CA MET A 195 25.54 -3.45 -8.84
C MET A 195 24.86 -2.17 -9.33
N ASN A 196 25.50 -1.44 -10.27
CA ASN A 196 24.92 -0.26 -10.91
C ASN A 196 23.64 -0.62 -11.67
N GLN A 197 23.66 -1.66 -12.48
CA GLN A 197 22.48 -2.12 -13.20
C GLN A 197 21.36 -2.51 -12.21
N THR A 198 21.68 -3.25 -11.15
CA THR A 198 20.69 -3.65 -10.14
C THR A 198 20.07 -2.44 -9.43
N VAL A 199 20.87 -1.43 -9.07
CA VAL A 199 20.40 -0.29 -8.27
C VAL A 199 19.73 0.79 -9.13
N LEU A 200 20.28 1.08 -10.31
CA LEU A 200 19.86 2.17 -11.19
C LEU A 200 18.80 1.72 -12.19
N VAL A 201 19.07 0.64 -12.93
CA VAL A 201 18.16 0.13 -13.98
C VAL A 201 17.04 -0.71 -13.37
N ARG A 202 17.34 -1.46 -12.29
CA ARG A 202 16.38 -2.24 -11.51
C ARG A 202 15.71 -3.39 -12.26
N ASP A 203 16.42 -3.97 -13.23
CA ASP A 203 15.94 -5.05 -14.11
C ASP A 203 16.48 -6.44 -13.73
N ILE A 204 17.50 -6.51 -12.86
CA ILE A 204 18.19 -7.74 -12.51
C ILE A 204 18.04 -8.13 -11.03
N ALA A 205 18.05 -9.43 -10.77
CA ALA A 205 18.18 -10.05 -9.46
C ALA A 205 19.50 -10.82 -9.41
N VAL A 206 20.40 -10.44 -8.50
CA VAL A 206 21.76 -10.97 -8.42
C VAL A 206 21.85 -12.07 -7.38
N PHE A 207 22.40 -13.22 -7.76
CA PHE A 207 22.79 -14.28 -6.82
C PHE A 207 24.26 -14.15 -6.45
N GLY A 208 24.55 -14.21 -5.15
CA GLY A 208 25.92 -14.21 -4.68
C GLY A 208 26.03 -14.18 -3.17
N VAL A 209 27.25 -13.97 -2.68
CA VAL A 209 27.50 -13.84 -1.24
C VAL A 209 26.90 -12.53 -0.75
N LYS A 210 26.03 -12.63 0.26
CA LYS A 210 25.31 -11.47 0.82
C LYS A 210 26.23 -10.35 1.29
N ARG A 211 27.38 -10.70 1.86
CA ARG A 211 28.38 -9.73 2.33
C ARG A 211 28.92 -8.88 1.19
N PHE A 212 29.30 -9.49 0.06
CA PHE A 212 29.80 -8.74 -1.10
C PHE A 212 28.72 -7.91 -1.75
N LEU A 213 27.52 -8.48 -1.93
CA LEU A 213 26.36 -7.72 -2.40
C LEU A 213 26.11 -6.47 -1.55
N TYR A 214 26.17 -6.62 -0.22
CA TYR A 214 26.03 -5.50 0.70
C TYR A 214 27.15 -4.47 0.55
N TYR A 215 28.41 -4.90 0.60
CA TYR A 215 29.58 -4.03 0.54
C TYR A 215 29.59 -3.17 -0.73
N HIS A 216 29.39 -3.80 -1.90
CA HIS A 216 29.39 -3.10 -3.18
C HIS A 216 28.14 -2.24 -3.43
N SER A 217 27.03 -2.48 -2.71
CA SER A 217 25.84 -1.64 -2.80
C SER A 217 25.99 -0.28 -2.10
N ARG A 218 26.86 -0.17 -1.08
CA ARG A 218 27.05 1.06 -0.28
C ARG A 218 27.51 2.28 -1.09
N PRO A 219 28.53 2.21 -1.96
CA PRO A 219 28.94 3.37 -2.76
C PRO A 219 27.81 3.83 -3.70
N GLN A 220 27.05 2.90 -4.29
CA GLN A 220 25.93 3.26 -5.16
C GLN A 220 24.79 3.93 -4.38
N ALA A 221 24.50 3.48 -3.15
CA ALA A 221 23.54 4.13 -2.25
C ALA A 221 23.83 5.63 -2.09
N LYS A 222 25.12 5.98 -1.88
CA LYS A 222 25.56 7.36 -1.70
C LYS A 222 25.36 8.18 -2.98
N LYS A 223 25.66 7.63 -4.16
CA LYS A 223 25.49 8.32 -5.45
C LYS A 223 24.04 8.72 -5.69
N ILE A 224 23.08 7.82 -5.42
CA ILE A 224 21.65 8.11 -5.62
C ILE A 224 20.97 8.79 -4.43
N LYS A 225 21.72 9.17 -3.40
CA LYS A 225 21.21 9.81 -2.17
C LYS A 225 20.06 9.05 -1.51
N VAL A 226 20.02 7.72 -1.65
CA VAL A 226 19.03 6.88 -0.95
C VAL A 226 19.70 6.15 0.21
N LYS A 227 18.95 5.96 1.29
CA LYS A 227 19.44 5.18 2.44
C LYS A 227 19.56 3.70 2.10
N ILE A 228 18.66 3.16 1.27
CA ILE A 228 18.57 1.73 0.95
C ILE A 228 18.35 1.54 -0.56
N PRO A 229 19.41 1.25 -1.33
CA PRO A 229 19.26 1.00 -2.77
C PRO A 229 18.89 -0.46 -3.07
N PHE A 230 19.12 -1.35 -2.10
CA PHE A 230 19.28 -2.78 -2.35
C PHE A 230 18.68 -3.59 -1.20
N ARG A 231 17.95 -4.66 -1.53
CA ARG A 231 17.36 -5.58 -0.55
C ARG A 231 17.97 -6.96 -0.71
N LEU A 232 18.44 -7.52 0.40
CA LEU A 232 18.80 -8.93 0.48
C LEU A 232 17.59 -9.72 0.96
N ILE A 233 17.21 -10.78 0.24
CA ILE A 233 16.11 -11.66 0.65
C ILE A 233 16.47 -12.35 1.97
N PRO A 234 15.57 -12.39 2.97
CA PRO A 234 15.84 -13.04 4.25
C PRO A 234 16.11 -14.55 4.08
N GLY A 235 16.88 -15.14 4.99
CA GLY A 235 17.27 -16.56 4.93
C GLY A 235 18.58 -16.80 4.16
N CYS A 236 19.14 -18.00 4.27
CA CYS A 236 20.39 -18.36 3.61
C CYS A 236 20.15 -19.56 2.70
N LEU A 237 20.49 -19.46 1.41
CA LEU A 237 20.32 -20.59 0.50
C LEU A 237 21.44 -21.61 0.68
N LEU A 238 22.68 -21.13 0.81
CA LEU A 238 23.85 -21.96 1.03
C LEU A 238 24.77 -21.26 2.02
N ARG A 239 25.25 -22.02 3.01
CA ARG A 239 26.33 -21.61 3.90
C ARG A 239 27.60 -22.30 3.42
N ALA A 240 28.58 -21.52 3.01
CA ALA A 240 29.88 -22.04 2.63
C ALA A 240 30.93 -21.56 3.61
N HIS A 241 31.81 -22.46 4.02
CA HIS A 241 32.99 -22.06 4.77
C HIS A 241 33.98 -21.37 3.82
N THR A 242 34.57 -20.27 4.29
CA THR A 242 35.54 -19.49 3.55
C THR A 242 36.81 -19.27 4.37
N THR A 243 37.91 -19.07 3.65
CA THR A 243 39.23 -18.74 4.20
C THR A 243 39.83 -17.61 3.39
N GLN A 244 40.68 -16.79 4.03
CA GLN A 244 41.38 -15.73 3.31
C GLN A 244 42.69 -16.20 2.66
N LEU A 245 43.13 -17.42 2.94
CA LEU A 245 44.46 -17.90 2.57
C LEU A 245 44.38 -19.16 1.71
N LEU A 246 45.15 -19.15 0.63
CA LEU A 246 45.32 -20.27 -0.29
C LEU A 246 46.82 -20.50 -0.46
N VAL A 247 47.27 -21.73 -0.29
CA VAL A 247 48.68 -22.13 -0.41
C VAL A 247 48.84 -23.24 -1.42
N GLN A 248 50.05 -23.42 -1.94
CA GLN A 248 50.36 -24.60 -2.73
C GLN A 248 50.28 -25.88 -1.88
N LYS A 249 49.79 -26.97 -2.47
CA LYS A 249 49.76 -28.28 -1.85
C LYS A 249 51.19 -28.70 -1.48
N ASN A 250 51.35 -29.22 -0.27
CA ASN A 250 52.64 -29.60 0.35
C ASN A 250 53.60 -28.45 0.70
N SER A 251 53.13 -27.20 0.73
CA SER A 251 53.94 -26.09 1.24
C SER A 251 54.23 -26.23 2.74
N HIS A 252 55.49 -26.00 3.14
CA HIS A 252 55.91 -25.96 4.55
C HIS A 252 55.21 -24.85 5.35
N LEU A 253 54.73 -23.81 4.66
CA LEU A 253 54.05 -22.67 5.27
C LEU A 253 52.64 -23.01 5.79
N TYR A 254 52.03 -24.10 5.33
CA TYR A 254 50.63 -24.44 5.65
C TYR A 254 50.39 -24.55 7.16
N ASN A 255 51.26 -25.24 7.89
CA ASN A 255 51.09 -25.44 9.33
C ASN A 255 51.30 -24.14 10.13
N ILE A 256 52.32 -23.36 9.76
CA ILE A 256 52.65 -22.09 10.41
C ILE A 256 51.48 -21.12 10.24
N ILE A 257 50.99 -20.97 9.00
CA ILE A 257 49.88 -20.08 8.67
C ILE A 257 48.61 -20.48 9.42
N ASN A 258 48.28 -21.78 9.45
CA ASN A 258 47.08 -22.22 10.16
C ASN A 258 47.16 -21.95 11.67
N ASN A 259 48.33 -22.12 12.29
CA ASN A 259 48.51 -21.81 13.71
C ASN A 259 48.30 -20.32 13.99
N VAL A 260 48.80 -19.44 13.13
CA VAL A 260 48.55 -17.99 13.22
C VAL A 260 47.05 -17.71 13.03
N LEU A 261 46.43 -18.34 12.04
CA LEU A 261 45.02 -18.13 11.73
C LEU A 261 44.09 -18.57 12.87
N TYR A 262 44.42 -19.66 13.56
CA TYR A 262 43.75 -20.08 14.78
C TYR A 262 43.81 -19.00 15.86
N ARG A 263 45.00 -18.48 16.15
CA ARG A 263 45.15 -17.42 17.14
C ARG A 263 44.37 -16.17 16.76
N LEU A 264 44.41 -15.77 15.49
CA LEU A 264 43.67 -14.60 15.00
C LEU A 264 42.14 -14.78 15.06
N PHE A 265 41.67 -16.01 14.87
CA PHE A 265 40.26 -16.36 15.00
C PHE A 265 39.82 -16.41 16.48
N GLU A 266 40.58 -17.10 17.33
CA GLU A 266 40.32 -17.25 18.77
C GLU A 266 40.38 -15.92 19.52
N THR A 267 41.28 -15.02 19.12
CA THR A 267 41.36 -13.66 19.68
C THR A 267 40.24 -12.74 19.19
N GLY A 268 39.43 -13.17 18.20
CA GLY A 268 38.34 -12.37 17.63
C GLY A 268 38.81 -11.23 16.71
N ILE A 269 40.11 -11.13 16.39
CA ILE A 269 40.65 -10.11 15.48
C ILE A 269 40.00 -10.24 14.09
N ILE A 270 39.86 -11.47 13.60
CA ILE A 270 39.21 -11.76 12.32
C ILE A 270 37.74 -11.32 12.35
N ASP A 271 37.01 -11.66 13.41
CA ASP A 271 35.59 -11.29 13.53
C ASP A 271 35.44 -9.76 13.59
N HIS A 272 36.30 -9.06 14.35
CA HIS A 272 36.29 -7.61 14.42
C HIS A 272 36.44 -6.94 13.04
N HIS A 273 37.40 -7.40 12.22
CA HIS A 273 37.63 -6.85 10.88
C HIS A 273 36.56 -7.26 9.86
N ILE A 274 36.04 -8.50 9.93
CA ILE A 274 35.02 -9.00 9.00
C ILE A 274 33.64 -8.45 9.32
N LEU A 275 33.30 -8.29 10.60
CA LEU A 275 32.02 -7.76 11.05
C LEU A 275 31.81 -6.31 10.59
N HIS A 276 32.87 -5.52 10.46
CA HIS A 276 32.79 -4.18 9.89
C HIS A 276 32.43 -4.17 8.39
N LEU A 277 32.89 -5.17 7.63
CA LEU A 277 32.59 -5.32 6.20
C LEU A 277 31.17 -5.83 5.95
N GLY A 278 30.65 -6.65 6.86
CA GLY A 278 29.38 -7.36 6.70
C GLY A 278 28.32 -7.02 7.73
N SER A 279 28.45 -5.92 8.49
CA SER A 279 27.48 -5.56 9.53
C SER A 279 26.10 -5.52 8.92
N ASN A 280 25.33 -6.59 9.19
CA ASN A 280 23.89 -6.75 8.94
C ASN A 280 23.09 -5.76 9.82
N ARG A 281 23.65 -4.60 10.17
CA ARG A 281 22.87 -3.43 10.51
C ARG A 281 22.11 -3.07 9.25
N LEU A 282 20.99 -3.77 9.08
CA LEU A 282 19.89 -3.44 8.18
C LEU A 282 19.88 -1.93 8.11
N LEU A 283 20.20 -1.40 6.92
CA LEU A 283 20.23 0.04 6.70
C LEU A 283 18.98 0.60 7.38
N PRO A 284 19.12 1.54 8.31
CA PRO A 284 18.00 1.95 9.17
C PRO A 284 16.85 2.28 8.24
N ALA A 285 15.74 1.56 8.42
CA ALA A 285 14.54 1.70 7.62
C ALA A 285 14.30 3.20 7.42
N GLU A 286 14.17 3.61 6.15
CA GLU A 286 14.06 5.03 5.82
C GLU A 286 12.96 5.63 6.69
N LYS A 287 13.33 6.52 7.62
CA LYS A 287 12.36 7.31 8.38
C LYS A 287 11.39 7.88 7.35
N ILE A 288 10.13 7.50 7.44
CA ILE A 288 9.08 7.88 6.50
C ILE A 288 8.98 9.40 6.57
N LYS A 289 9.67 10.09 5.65
CA LYS A 289 9.54 11.53 5.50
C LYS A 289 8.31 11.76 4.65
N GLY A 290 7.36 12.54 5.17
CA GLY A 290 6.21 13.00 4.40
C GLY A 290 6.71 13.62 3.09
N ARG A 291 6.22 13.11 1.97
CA ARG A 291 6.56 13.63 0.63
C ARG A 291 5.45 14.58 0.17
N PRO A 292 5.77 15.61 -0.62
CA PRO A 292 4.73 16.46 -1.19
C PRO A 292 3.82 15.64 -2.10
N LEU A 293 2.51 15.93 -2.05
CA LEU A 293 1.50 15.24 -2.82
C LEU A 293 1.71 15.51 -4.32
N LYS A 294 1.89 14.44 -5.10
CA LYS A 294 2.12 14.54 -6.56
C LYS A 294 0.79 14.48 -7.31
N MET A 295 0.66 15.24 -8.39
CA MET A 295 -0.52 15.21 -9.28
C MET A 295 -0.89 13.82 -9.78
N LYS A 296 0.11 12.94 -9.99
CA LYS A 296 -0.11 11.54 -10.39
C LYS A 296 -1.03 10.77 -9.41
N VAL A 297 -1.00 11.11 -8.13
CA VAL A 297 -1.83 10.45 -7.10
C VAL A 297 -3.28 10.93 -7.21
N ILE A 298 -3.48 12.24 -7.41
CA ILE A 298 -4.80 12.90 -7.39
C ILE A 298 -5.56 12.73 -8.71
N TRP A 299 -4.89 12.40 -9.82
CA TRP A 299 -5.50 12.33 -11.15
C TRP A 299 -6.78 11.46 -11.21
N CYS A 300 -6.85 10.41 -10.38
CA CYS A 300 -8.03 9.56 -10.25
C CYS A 300 -9.30 10.33 -9.85
N THR A 301 -9.18 11.31 -8.94
CA THR A 301 -10.33 12.12 -8.49
C THR A 301 -10.86 13.00 -9.62
N PHE A 302 -9.98 13.59 -10.42
CA PHE A 302 -10.35 14.36 -11.61
C PHE A 302 -11.02 13.48 -12.67
N PHE A 303 -10.53 12.25 -12.85
CA PHE A 303 -11.14 11.30 -13.78
C PHE A 303 -12.57 10.93 -13.36
N MET A 304 -12.79 10.65 -12.07
CA MET A 304 -14.14 10.38 -11.54
C MET A 304 -15.09 11.57 -11.70
N LEU A 305 -14.60 12.80 -11.49
CA LEU A 305 -15.39 14.01 -11.70
C LEU A 305 -15.81 14.18 -13.17
N MET A 306 -14.87 14.03 -14.10
CA MET A 306 -15.15 14.13 -15.53
C MET A 306 -16.13 13.03 -15.99
N PHE A 307 -15.96 11.81 -15.49
CA PHE A 307 -16.89 10.71 -15.75
C PHE A 307 -18.31 11.07 -15.26
N GLY A 308 -18.44 11.64 -14.06
CA GLY A 308 -19.72 12.11 -13.53
C GLY A 308 -20.40 13.15 -14.41
N TYR A 309 -19.66 14.14 -14.93
CA TYR A 309 -20.20 15.13 -15.85
C TYR A 309 -20.66 14.51 -17.18
N ILE A 310 -19.90 13.55 -17.72
CA ILE A 310 -20.29 12.85 -18.94
C ILE A 310 -21.58 12.06 -18.73
N VAL A 311 -21.71 11.33 -17.63
CA VAL A 311 -22.94 10.58 -17.30
C VAL A 311 -24.12 11.53 -17.13
N SER A 312 -23.94 12.64 -16.40
CA SER A 312 -24.98 13.66 -16.24
C SER A 312 -25.43 14.25 -17.57
N LEU A 313 -24.50 14.56 -18.47
CA LEU A 313 -24.80 15.05 -19.82
C LEU A 313 -25.58 14.00 -20.63
N ILE A 314 -25.18 12.73 -20.57
CA ILE A 314 -25.88 11.64 -21.27
C ILE A 314 -27.32 11.51 -20.77
N VAL A 315 -27.54 11.52 -19.45
CA VAL A 315 -28.89 11.43 -18.86
C VAL A 315 -29.74 12.62 -19.28
N PHE A 316 -29.19 13.84 -19.26
CA PHE A 316 -29.88 15.04 -19.72
C PHE A 316 -30.27 14.98 -21.20
N LEU A 317 -29.36 14.49 -22.06
CA LEU A 317 -29.65 14.30 -23.49
C LEU A 317 -30.72 13.21 -23.71
N PHE A 318 -30.71 12.16 -22.88
CA PHE A 318 -31.70 11.09 -22.94
C PHE A 318 -33.08 11.59 -22.52
N GLU A 319 -33.17 12.33 -21.41
CA GLU A 319 -34.42 12.96 -20.94
C GLU A 319 -34.99 13.94 -21.97
N ARG A 320 -34.12 14.71 -22.64
CA ARG A 320 -34.53 15.63 -23.70
C ARG A 320 -35.07 14.91 -24.94
N LYS A 321 -34.51 13.75 -25.30
CA LYS A 321 -34.95 12.96 -26.47
C LYS A 321 -36.19 12.12 -26.16
N PHE A 322 -36.32 11.64 -24.93
CA PHE A 322 -37.45 10.82 -24.46
C PHE A 322 -38.11 11.49 -23.26
N PRO A 323 -38.85 12.59 -23.46
CA PRO A 323 -39.59 13.20 -22.36
C PRO A 323 -40.55 12.15 -21.78
N PRO A 324 -40.55 11.94 -20.45
CA PRO A 324 -41.47 11.00 -19.84
C PRO A 324 -42.90 11.40 -20.21
N SER A 325 -43.64 10.48 -20.84
CA SER A 325 -45.02 10.68 -21.28
C SER A 325 -45.85 11.21 -20.12
N LYS A 326 -46.35 12.44 -20.24
CA LYS A 326 -47.23 13.12 -19.28
C LYS A 326 -48.55 12.36 -19.15
N ASN A 327 -48.57 11.28 -18.39
CA ASN A 327 -49.79 10.62 -17.92
C ASN A 327 -49.94 10.79 -16.40
N ARG A 328 -50.13 12.04 -15.98
CA ARG A 328 -50.99 12.38 -14.84
C ARG A 328 -51.32 13.87 -14.90
N LYS A 329 -52.55 14.18 -15.33
CA LYS A 329 -53.20 15.45 -15.01
C LYS A 329 -53.29 15.51 -13.48
N HIS A 330 -52.36 16.17 -12.81
CA HIS A 330 -52.69 16.76 -11.52
C HIS A 330 -53.74 17.82 -11.81
N LYS A 331 -55.01 17.48 -11.51
CA LYS A 331 -56.05 18.47 -11.25
C LYS A 331 -55.49 19.35 -10.13
N VAL A 332 -54.93 20.49 -10.49
CA VAL A 332 -54.87 21.64 -9.60
C VAL A 332 -56.33 22.02 -9.38
N THR A 333 -56.96 21.43 -8.37
CA THR A 333 -58.14 22.03 -7.77
C THR A 333 -57.68 23.36 -7.21
N LEU A 334 -57.89 24.41 -8.00
CA LEU A 334 -57.94 25.79 -7.56
C LEU A 334 -58.88 25.82 -6.36
N VAL A 335 -58.32 25.79 -5.15
CA VAL A 335 -59.04 26.17 -3.94
C VAL A 335 -59.43 27.62 -4.17
N LYS A 336 -60.73 27.86 -4.41
CA LYS A 336 -61.29 29.22 -4.46
C LYS A 336 -60.80 29.95 -3.21
N PRO A 337 -60.30 31.19 -3.32
CA PRO A 337 -59.93 31.96 -2.14
C PRO A 337 -61.15 32.05 -1.23
N VAL A 338 -61.01 31.50 -0.02
CA VAL A 338 -61.99 31.67 1.05
C VAL A 338 -61.97 33.15 1.39
N ASP A 339 -63.12 33.79 1.19
CA ASP A 339 -63.36 35.20 1.45
C ASP A 339 -63.14 35.49 2.95
N LEU A 340 -61.94 36.00 3.27
CA LEU A 340 -61.48 36.29 4.63
C LEU A 340 -62.34 37.33 5.36
N THR A 341 -63.18 38.07 4.64
CA THR A 341 -64.09 39.07 5.20
C THR A 341 -65.27 38.44 5.97
N LYS A 342 -65.78 37.27 5.54
CA LYS A 342 -66.88 36.57 6.23
C LYS A 342 -66.44 35.81 7.48
N LEU A 343 -65.15 35.49 7.62
CA LEU A 343 -64.60 34.82 8.81
C LEU A 343 -64.22 35.80 9.92
N GLN A 344 -63.91 37.06 9.60
CA GLN A 344 -63.65 38.09 10.60
C GLN A 344 -64.93 38.55 11.31
N SER A 345 -66.06 38.73 10.60
CA SER A 345 -67.33 39.11 11.24
C SER A 345 -67.83 38.03 12.22
N LYS A 346 -67.73 36.75 11.84
CA LYS A 346 -68.14 35.61 12.68
C LYS A 346 -67.20 35.30 13.86
N ARG A 347 -65.99 35.86 13.88
CA ARG A 347 -65.02 35.75 14.99
C ARG A 347 -65.11 36.93 15.96
N GLN A 348 -65.54 38.10 15.47
CA GLN A 348 -65.74 39.29 16.29
C GLN A 348 -67.02 39.20 17.14
N GLU A 349 -68.08 38.56 16.65
CA GLU A 349 -69.28 38.24 17.47
C GLU A 349 -69.01 37.17 18.55
N ARG A 350 -68.11 36.21 18.30
CA ARG A 350 -67.77 35.18 19.30
C ARG A 350 -66.86 35.69 20.42
N ASN A 351 -66.03 36.69 20.16
CA ASN A 351 -65.07 37.22 21.15
C ASN A 351 -65.67 38.25 22.14
N PHE A 352 -66.92 38.70 21.93
CA PHE A 352 -67.62 39.54 22.90
C PHE A 352 -68.36 38.74 23.99
N GLY A 353 -68.59 37.43 23.79
CA GLY A 353 -69.35 36.58 24.72
C GLY A 353 -68.54 35.79 25.75
N GLN A 354 -67.21 35.90 25.78
CA GLN A 354 -66.35 35.06 26.64
C GLN A 354 -65.30 35.82 27.47
N ARG A 355 -65.45 37.15 27.64
CA ARG A 355 -64.62 37.93 28.60
C ARG A 355 -65.19 37.87 30.01
N HIS A 356 -65.22 36.68 30.59
CA HIS A 356 -65.18 36.49 32.03
C HIS A 356 -64.56 35.13 32.26
N PHE A 357 -63.28 35.08 32.61
CA PHE A 357 -62.70 34.25 33.66
C PHE A 357 -61.16 34.20 33.55
N TYR A 358 -60.53 34.36 34.72
CA TYR A 358 -59.10 34.16 35.06
C TYR A 358 -58.08 35.25 34.70
N LYS A 359 -58.02 36.23 35.62
CA LYS A 359 -56.80 36.84 36.16
C LYS A 359 -55.92 35.81 36.88
N GLY A 360 -54.60 36.02 36.85
CA GLY A 360 -53.58 35.40 37.71
C GLY A 360 -52.73 34.37 36.98
N GLN A 361 -51.40 34.28 37.09
CA GLN A 361 -50.46 34.75 38.11
C GLN A 361 -49.02 34.43 37.61
N TYR A 362 -48.07 35.36 37.85
CA TYR A 362 -46.61 35.22 38.11
C TYR A 362 -45.66 34.63 37.02
N LEU A 363 -44.63 35.37 36.56
CA LEU A 363 -43.27 35.59 37.14
C LEU A 363 -42.49 34.26 37.26
N TRP A 364 -41.33 34.01 36.64
CA TRP A 364 -40.13 34.81 36.36
C TRP A 364 -39.48 34.44 35.02
#